data_AF-A0A937VT63-F1
#
_entry.id   AF-A0A937VT63-F1
#
_cell.length_a   1.000
_cell.length_b   1.000
_cell.length_c   1.000
_cell.angle_alpha   90.00
_cell.angle_beta   90.00
_cell.angle_gamma   90.00
#
_symmetry.space_group_name_H-M   'P 1'
#
loop_
_entity.id
_entity.type
_entity.pdbx_description
1 polymer ?
#
loop_
_entity_poly.entity_id
_entity_poly.type
_entity_poly.pdbx_seq_one_letter_code
_entity_poly.pdbx_strand_id
1 'polypeptide(L)'
;MDFQLNEEQKMLKKMVHDLAEKEFRPKAAEWEARGEHMPRKYVTMLANLGLMGLCLPAKYGGQGKTAFEAILAIEELARISSLCAAPVFESNVGPVKVIEQFGT
;
A
#
# COMPACT_ATOMS: atom_id res chain seq x y z
N MET A 1 9.96 -3.08 26.60
CA MET A 1 9.65 -2.59 25.23
C MET A 1 8.87 -3.69 24.56
N ASP A 2 7.71 -3.39 24.00
CA ASP A 2 6.89 -4.37 23.28
C ASP A 2 7.06 -4.15 21.78
N PHE A 3 7.40 -5.22 21.06
CA PHE A 3 7.65 -5.21 19.61
C PHE A 3 6.56 -5.97 18.83
N GLN A 4 5.54 -6.45 19.52
CA GLN A 4 4.42 -7.13 18.87
C GLN A 4 3.53 -6.12 18.15
N LEU A 5 2.97 -6.54 17.02
CA LEU A 5 1.92 -5.79 16.35
C LEU A 5 0.66 -5.77 17.22
N ASN A 6 -0.05 -4.64 17.22
CA ASN A 6 -1.39 -4.60 17.79
C ASN A 6 -2.40 -5.32 16.87
N GLU A 7 -3.63 -5.52 17.36
CA GLU A 7 -4.64 -6.28 16.61
C GLU A 7 -5.03 -5.61 15.29
N GLU A 8 -5.09 -4.28 15.24
CA GLU A 8 -5.38 -3.55 13.99
C GLU A 8 -4.28 -3.76 12.95
N GLN A 9 -3.01 -3.67 13.37
CA GLN A 9 -1.84 -3.92 12.53
C GLN A 9 -1.78 -5.37 12.04
N LYS A 10 -2.13 -6.36 12.89
CA LYS A 10 -2.25 -7.77 12.49
C LYS A 10 -3.34 -7.96 11.44
N MET A 11 -4.51 -7.34 11.62
CA MET A 11 -5.61 -7.42 10.67
C MET A 11 -5.23 -6.78 9.32
N LEU A 12 -4.59 -5.61 9.34
CA LEU A 12 -4.06 -4.96 8.13
C LEU A 12 -3.06 -5.87 7.41
N LYS A 13 -2.03 -6.35 8.11
CA LYS A 13 -0.99 -7.23 7.54
C LYS A 13 -1.63 -8.47 6.92
N LYS A 14 -2.54 -9.13 7.63
CA LYS A 14 -3.22 -10.34 7.13
C LYS A 14 -4.06 -10.05 5.88
N MET A 15 -4.85 -8.98 5.88
CA MET A 15 -5.72 -8.63 4.76
C MET A 15 -4.92 -8.28 3.50
N VAL A 16 -3.81 -7.56 3.64
CA VAL A 16 -2.92 -7.25 2.51
C VAL A 16 -2.15 -8.49 2.04
N HIS A 17 -1.72 -9.36 2.96
CA HIS A 17 -1.10 -10.64 2.64
C HIS A 17 -2.02 -11.51 1.76
N ASP A 18 -3.26 -11.74 2.21
CA ASP A 18 -4.22 -12.57 1.49
C ASP A 18 -4.53 -11.99 0.10
N LEU A 19 -4.62 -10.66 -0.02
CA LEU A 19 -4.78 -9.96 -1.29
C LEU A 19 -3.56 -10.16 -2.20
N ALA A 20 -2.35 -9.98 -1.67
CA ALA A 20 -1.09 -10.12 -2.40
C ALA A 20 -0.94 -11.52 -3.01
N GLU A 21 -1.17 -12.55 -2.20
CA GLU A 21 -1.14 -13.95 -2.60
C GLU A 21 -2.18 -14.28 -3.68
N LYS A 22 -3.43 -13.82 -3.49
CA LYS A 22 -4.54 -14.17 -4.37
C LYS A 22 -4.52 -13.42 -5.70
N GLU A 23 -4.34 -12.09 -5.65
CA GLU A 23 -4.55 -11.23 -6.81
C GLU A 23 -3.25 -10.93 -7.56
N PHE A 24 -2.13 -10.78 -6.85
CA PHE A 24 -0.89 -10.28 -7.42
C PHE A 24 0.11 -11.38 -7.75
N ARG A 25 0.29 -12.38 -6.88
CA ARG A 25 1.24 -13.49 -7.10
C ARG A 25 1.14 -14.15 -8.49
N PRO A 26 -0.06 -14.47 -9.02
CA PRO A 26 -0.14 -15.11 -10.32
C PRO A 26 0.13 -14.19 -11.52
N LYS A 27 0.22 -12.86 -11.33
CA LYS A 27 0.21 -11.87 -12.43
C LYS A 27 1.44 -10.96 -12.46
N ALA A 28 2.04 -10.67 -11.31
CA ALA A 28 3.13 -9.70 -11.20
C ALA A 28 4.33 -10.04 -12.09
N ALA A 29 4.79 -11.30 -12.03
CA ALA A 29 5.91 -11.77 -12.84
C ALA A 29 5.64 -11.69 -14.36
N GLU A 30 4.39 -11.86 -14.76
CA GLU A 30 3.96 -11.75 -16.16
C GLU A 30 4.04 -10.31 -16.66
N TRP A 31 3.57 -9.34 -15.85
CA TRP A 31 3.68 -7.91 -16.18
C TRP A 31 5.15 -7.48 -16.26
N GLU A 32 5.97 -7.88 -15.27
CA GLU A 32 7.40 -7.57 -15.23
C GLU A 32 8.14 -8.14 -16.45
N ALA A 33 7.89 -9.40 -16.81
CA ALA A 33 8.52 -10.04 -17.97
C ALA A 33 8.16 -9.36 -19.30
N ARG A 34 6.97 -8.73 -19.39
CA ARG A 34 6.55 -7.93 -20.55
C ARG A 34 7.02 -6.47 -20.50
N GLY A 35 7.62 -6.03 -19.39
CA GLY A 35 7.94 -4.62 -19.18
C GLY A 35 6.68 -3.73 -19.04
N GLU A 36 5.57 -4.31 -18.59
CA GLU A 36 4.30 -3.62 -18.41
C GLU A 36 4.15 -3.07 -17.00
N HIS A 37 3.45 -1.94 -16.89
CA HIS A 37 3.01 -1.43 -15.61
C HIS A 37 1.84 -2.25 -15.05
N MET A 38 1.66 -2.21 -13.72
CA MET A 38 0.49 -2.78 -13.09
C MET A 38 -0.79 -2.16 -13.68
N PRO A 39 -1.75 -2.96 -14.20
CA PRO A 39 -2.95 -2.43 -14.83
C PRO A 39 -3.77 -1.55 -13.87
N ARG A 40 -4.31 -0.43 -14.37
CA ARG A 40 -5.05 0.57 -13.57
C ARG A 40 -6.14 -0.02 -12.69
N LYS A 41 -6.82 -1.09 -13.13
CA LYS A 41 -7.85 -1.78 -12.33
C LYS A 41 -7.33 -2.26 -10.97
N TYR A 42 -6.07 -2.68 -10.88
CA TYR A 42 -5.46 -3.11 -9.62
C TYR A 42 -5.07 -1.92 -8.74
N VAL A 43 -4.66 -0.80 -9.34
CA VAL A 43 -4.46 0.45 -8.59
C VAL A 43 -5.77 0.91 -7.97
N THR A 44 -6.87 0.90 -8.73
CA THR A 44 -8.21 1.22 -8.22
C THR A 44 -8.65 0.25 -7.13
N MET A 45 -8.32 -1.04 -7.25
CA MET A 45 -8.59 -2.03 -6.21
C MET A 45 -7.88 -1.68 -4.89
N LEU A 46 -6.59 -1.34 -4.94
CA LEU A 46 -5.83 -0.90 -3.76
C LEU A 46 -6.42 0.39 -3.14
N ALA A 47 -6.87 1.33 -3.98
CA ALA A 47 -7.51 2.56 -3.53
C ALA A 47 -8.84 2.29 -2.82
N ASN A 48 -9.68 1.41 -3.36
CA ASN A 48 -10.97 1.04 -2.76
C ASN A 48 -10.81 0.28 -1.44
N LEU A 49 -9.68 -0.40 -1.24
CA LEU A 49 -9.29 -1.00 0.04
C LEU A 49 -8.68 0.01 1.02
N GLY A 50 -8.56 1.27 0.61
CA GLY A 50 -8.02 2.36 1.42
C GLY A 50 -6.50 2.31 1.60
N LEU A 51 -5.78 1.51 0.81
CA LEU A 51 -4.32 1.40 0.92
C LEU A 51 -3.60 2.60 0.30
N MET A 52 -4.26 3.29 -0.64
CA MET A 52 -3.73 4.51 -1.27
C MET A 52 -4.04 5.72 -0.39
N GLY A 53 -3.04 6.51 0.01
CA GLY A 53 -3.25 7.65 0.91
C GLY A 53 -3.65 7.28 2.34
N LEU A 54 -3.38 6.03 2.76
CA LEU A 54 -3.57 5.51 4.12
C LEU A 54 -3.05 6.48 5.22
N CYS A 55 -1.88 7.09 5.00
CA CYS A 55 -1.25 8.01 5.96
C CYS A 55 -1.76 9.45 5.89
N LEU A 56 -2.61 9.79 4.92
CA LEU A 56 -3.14 11.14 4.79
C LEU A 56 -4.26 11.40 5.82
N PRO A 57 -4.37 12.63 6.35
CA PRO A 57 -5.48 13.03 7.20
C PRO A 57 -6.85 12.79 6.56
N ALA A 58 -7.84 12.46 7.38
CA ALA A 58 -9.22 12.24 6.93
C ALA A 58 -9.83 13.45 6.19
N LYS A 59 -9.42 14.69 6.56
CA LYS A 59 -9.84 15.92 5.84
C LYS A 59 -9.43 15.95 4.36
N TYR A 60 -8.45 15.16 3.96
CA TYR A 60 -7.99 15.00 2.58
C TYR A 60 -8.43 13.66 1.96
N GLY A 61 -9.33 12.92 2.63
CA GLY A 61 -9.84 11.62 2.16
C GLY A 61 -8.96 10.42 2.49
N GLY A 62 -7.91 10.58 3.30
CA GLY A 62 -7.09 9.47 3.79
C GLY A 62 -7.64 8.81 5.06
N GLN A 63 -6.89 7.85 5.62
CA GLN A 63 -7.30 7.12 6.83
C GLN A 63 -6.66 7.64 8.13
N GLY A 64 -5.75 8.61 8.05
CA GLY A 64 -5.06 9.18 9.22
C GLY A 64 -4.18 8.17 9.97
N LYS A 65 -3.76 7.08 9.31
CA LYS A 65 -2.83 6.09 9.90
C LYS A 65 -1.39 6.61 9.87
N THR A 66 -0.49 5.89 10.51
CA THR A 66 0.93 6.26 10.55
C THR A 66 1.70 5.64 9.39
N ALA A 67 2.94 6.08 9.21
CA ALA A 67 3.86 5.46 8.25
C ALA A 67 4.10 3.96 8.54
N PHE A 68 3.96 3.53 9.80
CA PHE A 68 4.18 2.14 10.17
C PHE A 68 3.11 1.22 9.57
N GLU A 69 1.83 1.61 9.62
CA GLU A 69 0.76 0.85 8.94
C GLU A 69 0.98 0.79 7.42
N ALA A 70 1.43 1.88 6.79
CA ALA A 70 1.77 1.86 5.37
C ALA A 70 2.93 0.90 5.07
N ILE A 71 3.97 0.89 5.92
CA ILE A 71 5.10 -0.05 5.78
C ILE A 71 4.63 -1.49 5.89
N LEU A 72 3.71 -1.82 6.79
CA LEU A 72 3.14 -3.18 6.89
C LEU A 72 2.41 -3.60 5.61
N ALA A 73 1.63 -2.70 5.00
CA ALA A 73 0.97 -2.99 3.72
C ALA A 73 1.98 -3.13 2.57
N ILE A 74 2.99 -2.25 2.52
CA ILE A 74 4.06 -2.28 1.52
C ILE A 74 4.87 -3.57 1.63
N GLU A 75 5.21 -4.01 2.85
CA GLU A 75 5.95 -5.25 3.10
C GLU A 75 5.23 -6.44 2.46
N GLU A 76 3.93 -6.59 2.68
CA GLU A 76 3.16 -7.73 2.16
C GLU A 76 3.01 -7.71 0.63
N LEU A 77 2.85 -6.54 0.01
CA LEU A 77 2.83 -6.43 -1.45
C LEU A 77 4.23 -6.69 -2.05
N ALA A 78 5.28 -6.19 -1.40
CA ALA A 78 6.66 -6.33 -1.86
C ALA A 78 7.19 -7.77 -1.76
N ARG A 79 6.58 -8.63 -0.93
CA ARG A 79 6.83 -10.09 -0.94
C ARG A 79 6.49 -10.74 -2.28
N ILE A 80 5.61 -10.12 -3.07
CA ILE A 80 5.26 -10.56 -4.41
C ILE A 80 6.12 -9.85 -5.45
N SER A 81 6.07 -8.52 -5.47
CA SER A 81 6.82 -7.70 -6.42
C SER A 81 6.81 -6.23 -5.97
N SER A 82 7.93 -5.54 -6.20
CA SER A 82 8.04 -4.10 -5.98
C SER A 82 7.09 -3.30 -6.89
N LEU A 83 6.73 -3.83 -8.07
CA LEU A 83 5.74 -3.23 -8.97
C LEU A 83 4.38 -3.05 -8.30
N CYS A 84 3.97 -4.03 -7.48
CA CYS A 84 2.69 -4.00 -6.76
C CYS A 84 2.73 -3.10 -5.53
N ALA A 85 3.90 -2.99 -4.88
CA ALA A 85 4.09 -2.18 -3.68
C ALA A 85 4.26 -0.69 -3.98
N ALA A 86 4.88 -0.34 -5.12
CA ALA A 86 5.25 1.03 -5.47
C ALA A 86 4.07 2.04 -5.41
N PRO A 87 2.86 1.74 -5.91
CA PRO A 87 1.75 2.69 -5.82
C PRO A 87 1.33 2.99 -4.37
N VAL A 88 1.39 2.00 -3.48
CA VAL A 88 1.10 2.20 -2.05
C VAL A 88 2.22 3.02 -1.40
N PHE A 89 3.48 2.77 -1.74
CA PHE A 89 4.60 3.59 -1.28
C PHE A 89 4.44 5.06 -1.70
N GLU A 90 4.34 5.33 -3.00
CA GLU A 90 4.29 6.69 -3.56
C GLU A 90 3.08 7.50 -3.08
N SER A 91 1.98 6.84 -2.74
CA SER A 91 0.77 7.49 -2.24
C SER A 91 0.71 7.67 -0.72
N ASN A 92 1.71 7.18 0.02
CA ASN A 92 1.76 7.30 1.49
C ASN A 92 3.00 7.99 2.03
N VAL A 93 4.09 8.02 1.28
CA VAL A 93 5.36 8.63 1.68
C VAL A 93 5.93 9.51 0.57
N GLY A 94 6.98 10.26 0.87
CA GLY A 94 7.67 11.10 -0.11
C GLY A 94 6.80 12.27 -0.59
N PRO A 95 6.54 12.44 -1.90
CA PRO A 95 5.91 13.64 -2.45
C PRO A 95 4.56 13.98 -1.81
N VAL A 96 3.72 12.98 -1.54
CA VAL A 96 2.39 13.18 -0.97
C VAL A 96 2.44 13.78 0.44
N LYS A 97 3.43 13.38 1.26
CA LYS A 97 3.64 13.92 2.62
C LYS A 97 4.21 15.33 2.57
N VAL A 98 5.05 15.65 1.58
CA VAL A 98 5.55 17.01 1.35
C VAL A 98 4.39 17.94 1.03
N ILE A 99 3.48 17.53 0.14
CA ILE A 99 2.28 18.32 -0.19
C ILE A 99 1.38 18.47 1.04
N GLU A 100 1.15 17.41 1.80
CA GLU A 100 0.34 17.50 3.03
C GLU A 100 0.93 18.47 4.06
N GLN A 101 2.25 18.48 4.23
CA GLN A 101 2.93 19.27 5.25
C GLN A 101 3.12 20.73 4.85
N PHE A 102 3.38 21.00 3.57
CA PHE A 102 3.81 22.31 3.09
C PHE A 102 2.91 22.91 2.01
N GLY A 103 1.92 22.17 1.53
CA GLY A 103 0.93 22.66 0.56
C GLY A 103 -0.03 23.68 1.18
N THR A 104 -0.50 24.60 0.34
CA THR A 104 -1.44 25.69 0.69
C THR A 104 -2.89 25.27 0.58
#